data_AF-A5EXE8-F1
#
_entry.id   AF-A5EXE8-F1
#
_cell.length_a   1.000
_cell.length_b   1.000
_cell.length_c   1.000
_cell.angle_alpha   90.00
_cell.angle_beta   90.00
_cell.angle_gamma   90.00
#
_symmetry.space_group_name_H-M   'P 1'
#
loop_
_entity.id
_entity.type
_entity.pdbx_description
1 polymer ?
#
loop_
_entity_poly.entity_id
_entity_poly.type
_entity_poly.pdbx_seq_one_letter_code
_entity_poly.pdbx_strand_id
1 'polypeptide(L)'
;MKKLFVLLGFLSLPLAASETDRLSLMTEMQYTDEQQCHVRMTADEAPRSIVHLLLASHGIEGIDQKKVMAALDTAALRGCDFNELEKGLSPLHVAMLYNDAAMVRYLLNHGAEVSVTVNRPDSRAHGMNAAAFMDFLLLLDVERAHVLDRGAVQELIVQANHQ
;
A
#
# COMPACT_ATOMS: atom_id res chain seq x y z
N MET A 1 -18.92 51.17 -43.28
CA MET A 1 -19.65 49.88 -43.24
C MET A 1 -18.58 48.78 -43.28
N LYS A 2 -18.33 47.86 -42.35
CA LYS A 2 -19.02 47.21 -41.21
C LYS A 2 -17.93 46.90 -40.15
N LYS A 3 -18.14 47.31 -38.89
CA LYS A 3 -18.37 46.51 -37.65
C LYS A 3 -17.15 45.82 -37.01
N LEU A 4 -16.85 46.34 -35.82
CA LEU A 4 -16.19 45.78 -34.64
C LEU A 4 -16.80 44.45 -34.17
N PHE A 5 -15.99 43.50 -33.69
CA PHE A 5 -16.28 42.66 -32.51
C PHE A 5 -15.00 42.07 -31.90
N VAL A 6 -14.87 42.27 -30.59
CA VAL A 6 -13.86 41.75 -29.66
C VAL A 6 -14.20 40.30 -29.29
N LEU A 7 -13.20 39.44 -29.04
CA LEU A 7 -13.30 38.47 -27.95
C LEU A 7 -11.91 38.08 -27.41
N LEU A 8 -11.69 38.34 -26.12
CA LEU A 8 -10.62 37.79 -25.31
C LEU A 8 -10.79 36.27 -25.14
N GLY A 9 -9.69 35.51 -25.17
CA GLY A 9 -9.71 34.05 -25.02
C GLY A 9 -8.59 33.53 -24.13
N PHE A 10 -8.85 33.57 -22.82
CA PHE A 10 -8.43 32.65 -21.75
C PHE A 10 -7.00 32.06 -21.72
N LEU A 11 -6.27 32.47 -20.68
CA LEU A 11 -5.19 31.72 -20.05
C LEU A 11 -5.63 30.28 -19.76
N SER A 12 -4.96 29.30 -20.34
CA SER A 12 -5.05 27.91 -19.92
C SER A 12 -4.29 27.74 -18.58
N LEU A 13 -5.02 27.77 -17.47
CA LEU A 13 -4.54 27.20 -16.22
C LEU A 13 -4.31 25.69 -16.41
N PRO A 14 -3.31 25.09 -15.73
CA PRO A 14 -3.17 23.66 -15.73
C PRO A 14 -4.39 23.03 -15.04
N LEU A 15 -4.92 22.01 -15.70
CA LEU A 15 -6.08 21.23 -15.33
C LEU A 15 -5.89 20.68 -13.90
N ALA A 16 -6.60 21.26 -12.94
CA ALA A 16 -6.78 20.64 -11.63
C ALA A 16 -7.36 19.23 -11.85
N ALA A 17 -6.69 18.22 -11.30
CA ALA A 17 -7.13 16.84 -11.38
C ALA A 17 -8.61 16.74 -10.98
N SER A 18 -9.43 16.16 -11.86
CA SER A 18 -10.87 16.08 -11.66
C SER A 18 -11.21 15.30 -10.40
N GLU A 19 -12.17 15.81 -9.64
CA GLU A 19 -12.74 15.31 -8.38
C GLU A 19 -13.30 13.86 -8.43
N THR A 20 -13.29 13.21 -9.59
CA THR A 20 -13.99 11.95 -9.91
C THR A 20 -13.22 10.65 -9.67
N ASP A 21 -11.94 10.68 -9.32
CA ASP A 21 -11.17 9.46 -8.99
C ASP A 21 -10.97 9.30 -7.48
N ARG A 22 -11.99 9.67 -6.68
CA ARG A 22 -12.03 9.23 -5.28
C ARG A 22 -12.34 7.75 -5.29
N LEU A 23 -11.38 6.97 -4.81
CA LEU A 23 -11.58 5.58 -4.50
C LEU A 23 -12.79 5.43 -3.57
N SER A 24 -13.94 5.06 -4.13
CA SER A 24 -15.26 5.06 -3.48
C SER A 24 -15.40 4.04 -2.33
N LEU A 25 -14.30 3.46 -1.85
CA LEU A 25 -14.31 2.47 -0.78
C LEU A 25 -14.37 3.11 0.61
N MET A 26 -14.02 4.40 0.78
CA MET A 26 -13.94 5.04 2.10
C MET A 26 -14.30 6.54 2.05
N THR A 27 -15.58 6.83 2.27
CA THR A 27 -16.21 8.16 2.02
C THR A 27 -15.74 9.29 2.95
N GLU A 28 -15.00 8.98 4.03
CA GLU A 28 -14.53 9.96 5.03
C GLU A 28 -13.02 10.25 4.96
N MET A 29 -12.29 9.63 4.02
CA MET A 29 -10.85 9.87 3.88
C MET A 29 -10.56 11.21 3.22
N GLN A 30 -9.59 11.93 3.80
CA GLN A 30 -9.00 13.11 3.18
C GLN A 30 -7.58 12.80 2.75
N TYR A 31 -7.27 12.93 1.46
CA TYR A 31 -5.90 12.90 0.97
C TYR A 31 -5.11 14.09 1.53
N THR A 32 -3.85 13.85 1.88
CA THR A 32 -2.97 14.88 2.48
C THR A 32 -1.80 15.29 1.59
N ASP A 33 -1.68 14.68 0.41
CA ASP A 33 -0.68 15.01 -0.60
C ASP A 33 -1.29 14.98 -2.01
N GLU A 34 -0.59 15.59 -2.97
CA GLU A 34 -1.06 15.72 -4.36
C GLU A 34 -1.09 14.37 -5.09
N GLN A 35 -0.18 13.45 -4.74
CA GLN A 35 -0.10 12.11 -5.29
C GLN A 35 -1.17 11.18 -4.72
N GLN A 36 -1.95 11.64 -3.72
CA GLN A 36 -2.97 10.86 -3.03
C GLN A 36 -2.42 9.58 -2.39
N CYS A 37 -1.16 9.61 -1.94
CA CYS A 37 -0.51 8.46 -1.34
C CYS A 37 -0.74 8.34 0.17
N HIS A 38 -1.11 9.45 0.82
CA HIS A 38 -1.46 9.47 2.23
C HIS A 38 -2.86 10.03 2.44
N VAL A 39 -3.52 9.47 3.45
CA VAL A 39 -4.86 9.87 3.87
C VAL A 39 -4.90 10.07 5.37
N ARG A 40 -5.84 10.88 5.83
CA ARG A 40 -6.25 10.97 7.25
C ARG A 40 -7.75 10.70 7.38
N MET A 41 -8.15 10.05 8.46
CA MET A 41 -9.57 9.84 8.79
C MET A 41 -10.12 11.06 9.55
N THR A 42 -9.33 11.58 10.48
CA THR A 42 -9.64 12.78 11.25
C THR A 42 -8.51 13.80 11.14
N ALA A 43 -8.77 15.05 11.52
CA ALA A 43 -7.78 16.13 11.37
C ALA A 43 -6.61 16.02 12.36
N ASP A 44 -6.80 15.30 13.47
CA ASP A 44 -5.85 15.11 14.56
C ASP A 44 -4.97 13.85 14.41
N GLU A 45 -5.34 12.95 13.50
CA GLU A 45 -4.52 11.77 13.18
C GLU A 45 -3.37 12.12 12.22
N ALA A 46 -2.23 11.46 12.43
CA ALA A 46 -1.14 11.49 11.47
C ALA A 46 -1.59 10.84 10.14
N PRO A 47 -1.14 11.37 8.98
CA PRO A 47 -1.42 10.74 7.69
C PRO A 47 -0.94 9.28 7.66
N ARG A 48 -1.69 8.45 6.94
CA ARG A 48 -1.43 7.01 6.77
C ARG A 48 -1.27 6.67 5.30
N SER A 49 -0.39 5.72 5.04
CA SER A 49 -0.12 5.20 3.70
C SER A 49 -1.38 4.54 3.10
N ILE A 50 -1.79 4.98 1.92
CA ILE A 50 -2.93 4.38 1.21
C ILE A 50 -2.65 2.93 0.84
N VAL A 51 -1.39 2.58 0.53
CA VAL A 51 -0.98 1.22 0.19
C VAL A 51 -1.23 0.27 1.37
N HIS A 52 -0.87 0.69 2.58
CA HIS A 52 -1.15 -0.09 3.80
C HIS A 52 -2.64 -0.30 4.05
N LEU A 53 -3.45 0.76 3.87
CA LEU A 53 -4.89 0.67 4.07
C LEU A 53 -5.55 -0.29 3.08
N LEU A 54 -5.15 -0.22 1.81
CA LEU A 54 -5.67 -1.09 0.76
C LEU A 54 -5.28 -2.55 1.00
N LEU A 55 -4.02 -2.82 1.38
CA LEU A 55 -3.58 -4.16 1.75
C LEU A 55 -4.36 -4.73 2.93
N ALA A 56 -4.56 -3.93 3.99
CA ALA A 56 -5.31 -4.37 5.17
C ALA A 56 -6.79 -4.67 4.85
N SER A 57 -7.32 -4.15 3.74
CA SER A 57 -8.67 -4.41 3.25
C SER A 57 -8.79 -5.64 2.35
N HIS A 58 -7.65 -6.18 1.88
CA HIS A 58 -7.63 -7.33 0.99
C HIS A 58 -8.07 -8.60 1.73
N GLY A 59 -8.96 -9.38 1.11
CA GLY A 59 -9.51 -10.61 1.67
C GLY A 59 -10.59 -10.43 2.75
N ILE A 60 -10.94 -9.20 3.14
CA ILE A 60 -12.08 -8.93 4.04
C ILE A 60 -13.40 -9.21 3.30
N GLU A 61 -14.27 -10.02 3.93
CA GLU A 61 -15.60 -10.31 3.41
C GLU A 61 -16.44 -9.03 3.26
N GLY A 62 -17.17 -8.92 2.14
CA GLY A 62 -17.99 -7.75 1.82
C GLY A 62 -17.24 -6.59 1.18
N ILE A 63 -15.90 -6.65 1.08
CA ILE A 63 -15.11 -5.68 0.31
C ILE A 63 -14.94 -6.18 -1.14
N ASP A 64 -15.20 -5.29 -2.11
CA ASP A 64 -14.98 -5.56 -3.53
C ASP A 64 -13.48 -5.58 -3.84
N GLN A 65 -12.92 -6.78 -3.88
CA GLN A 65 -11.48 -6.99 -4.10
C GLN A 65 -11.01 -6.49 -5.47
N LYS A 66 -11.89 -6.42 -6.48
CA LYS A 66 -11.50 -5.84 -7.78
C LYS A 66 -11.26 -4.34 -7.65
N LYS A 67 -12.04 -3.64 -6.84
CA LYS A 67 -11.82 -2.22 -6.54
C LYS A 67 -10.56 -2.01 -5.70
N VAL A 68 -10.26 -2.90 -4.76
CA VAL A 68 -9.00 -2.86 -3.99
C VAL A 68 -7.80 -3.00 -4.92
N MET A 69 -7.81 -3.98 -5.83
CA MET A 69 -6.72 -4.14 -6.80
C MET A 69 -6.59 -2.94 -7.74
N ALA A 70 -7.69 -2.44 -8.29
CA ALA A 70 -7.67 -1.24 -9.12
C ALA A 70 -7.14 0.00 -8.37
N ALA A 71 -7.40 0.08 -7.07
CA ALA A 71 -6.86 1.13 -6.20
C ALA A 71 -5.34 1.02 -6.04
N LEU A 72 -4.84 -0.18 -5.81
CA LEU A 72 -3.41 -0.45 -5.69
C LEU A 72 -2.69 -0.13 -7.00
N ASP A 73 -3.27 -0.51 -8.14
CA ASP A 73 -2.73 -0.17 -9.46
C ASP A 73 -2.69 1.35 -9.66
N THR A 74 -3.74 2.06 -9.23
CA THR A 74 -3.77 3.53 -9.26
C THR A 74 -2.71 4.15 -8.35
N ALA A 75 -2.50 3.60 -7.15
CA ALA A 75 -1.46 4.07 -6.23
C ALA A 75 -0.06 3.85 -6.81
N ALA A 76 0.18 2.70 -7.45
CA ALA A 76 1.43 2.44 -8.17
C ALA A 76 1.65 3.44 -9.31
N LEU A 77 0.62 3.71 -10.13
CA LEU A 77 0.69 4.70 -11.22
C LEU A 77 0.97 6.12 -10.72
N ARG A 78 0.53 6.45 -9.51
CA ARG A 78 0.78 7.75 -8.85
C ARG A 78 2.16 7.83 -8.19
N GLY A 79 2.91 6.73 -8.19
CA GLY A 79 4.25 6.67 -7.59
C GLY A 79 4.23 6.63 -6.06
N CYS A 80 3.17 6.07 -5.47
CA CYS A 80 3.16 5.83 -4.02
C CYS A 80 4.26 4.84 -3.63
N ASP A 81 4.80 5.02 -2.42
CA ASP A 81 5.90 4.20 -1.93
C ASP A 81 5.40 2.86 -1.36
N PHE A 82 5.83 1.76 -1.96
CA PHE A 82 5.50 0.39 -1.56
C PHE A 82 6.42 -0.14 -0.44
N ASN A 83 7.34 0.69 0.04
CA ASN A 83 8.29 0.42 1.12
C ASN A 83 8.11 1.33 2.34
N GLU A 84 7.20 2.31 2.26
CA GLU A 84 6.86 3.19 3.38
C GLU A 84 6.57 2.35 4.63
N LEU A 85 6.93 2.82 5.83
CA LEU A 85 6.66 2.06 7.05
C LEU A 85 5.42 2.59 7.76
N GLU A 86 4.45 1.72 8.01
CA GLU A 86 3.33 2.03 8.90
C GLU A 86 3.42 1.22 10.19
N LYS A 87 3.41 1.93 11.32
CA LYS A 87 3.67 1.35 12.65
C LYS A 87 4.93 0.48 12.62
N GLY A 88 5.97 0.86 11.88
CA GLY A 88 7.23 0.12 11.80
C GLY A 88 7.24 -1.16 10.96
N LEU A 89 6.19 -1.43 10.15
CA LEU A 89 6.17 -2.52 9.18
C LEU A 89 6.05 -1.94 7.78
N SER A 90 6.65 -2.60 6.79
CA SER A 90 6.40 -2.28 5.38
C SER A 90 5.16 -3.02 4.87
N PRO A 91 4.59 -2.61 3.73
CA PRO A 91 3.52 -3.32 3.03
C PRO A 91 3.80 -4.83 2.88
N LEU A 92 5.05 -5.19 2.54
CA LEU A 92 5.46 -6.58 2.37
C LEU A 92 5.37 -7.37 3.69
N HIS A 93 5.85 -6.80 4.80
CA HIS A 93 5.73 -7.43 6.12
C HIS A 93 4.26 -7.65 6.52
N VAL A 94 3.37 -6.70 6.19
CA VAL A 94 1.94 -6.83 6.47
C VAL A 94 1.32 -7.99 5.69
N ALA A 95 1.60 -8.09 4.39
CA ALA A 95 1.12 -9.20 3.57
C ALA A 95 1.64 -10.56 4.08
N MET A 96 2.91 -10.63 4.52
CA MET A 96 3.49 -11.83 5.13
C MET A 96 2.79 -12.21 6.45
N LEU A 97 2.48 -11.22 7.31
CA LEU A 97 1.78 -11.45 8.57
C LEU A 97 0.40 -12.09 8.34
N TYR A 98 -0.33 -11.62 7.33
CA TYR A 98 -1.63 -12.18 6.93
C TYR A 98 -1.54 -13.48 6.11
N ASN A 99 -0.32 -13.97 5.84
CA ASN A 99 -0.07 -15.13 4.99
C ASN A 99 -0.70 -14.99 3.58
N ASP A 100 -0.69 -13.78 3.05
CA ASP A 100 -1.34 -13.44 1.78
C ASP A 100 -0.34 -13.51 0.63
N ALA A 101 -0.18 -14.71 0.06
CA ALA A 101 0.74 -14.94 -1.06
C ALA A 101 0.40 -14.11 -2.31
N ALA A 102 -0.87 -13.76 -2.53
CA ALA A 102 -1.27 -12.93 -3.66
C ALA A 102 -0.76 -11.51 -3.51
N MET A 103 -0.92 -10.92 -2.31
CA MET A 103 -0.40 -9.58 -2.02
C MET A 103 1.12 -9.56 -1.93
N VAL A 104 1.77 -10.58 -1.37
CA VAL A 104 3.24 -10.70 -1.39
C VAL A 104 3.75 -10.66 -2.83
N ARG A 105 3.17 -11.45 -3.74
CA ARG A 105 3.55 -11.45 -5.15
C ARG A 105 3.30 -10.10 -5.83
N TYR A 106 2.14 -9.50 -5.56
CA TYR A 106 1.79 -8.20 -6.13
C TYR A 106 2.80 -7.13 -5.71
N LEU A 107 3.11 -7.04 -4.42
CA LEU A 107 4.05 -6.05 -3.88
C LEU A 107 5.46 -6.20 -4.44
N LEU A 108 5.97 -7.43 -4.51
CA LEU A 108 7.29 -7.72 -5.11
C LEU A 108 7.35 -7.27 -6.57
N ASN A 109 6.29 -7.50 -7.35
CA ASN A 109 6.20 -7.06 -8.74
C ASN A 109 6.10 -5.52 -8.90
N HIS A 110 5.78 -4.79 -7.82
CA HIS A 110 5.61 -3.34 -7.80
C HIS A 110 6.70 -2.63 -6.98
N GLY A 111 7.88 -3.26 -6.84
CA GLY A 111 9.06 -2.61 -6.26
C GLY A 111 9.13 -2.64 -4.73
N ALA A 112 8.32 -3.49 -4.08
CA ALA A 112 8.54 -3.75 -2.66
C ALA A 112 9.88 -4.47 -2.45
N GLU A 113 10.68 -3.94 -1.56
CA GLU A 113 12.03 -4.40 -1.26
C GLU A 113 12.03 -5.41 -0.11
N VAL A 114 12.67 -6.56 -0.35
CA VAL A 114 12.90 -7.58 0.69
C VAL A 114 13.91 -7.13 1.75
N SER A 115 14.71 -6.11 1.47
CA SER A 115 15.73 -5.53 2.34
C SER A 115 15.18 -4.60 3.42
N VAL A 116 13.98 -4.05 3.25
CA VAL A 116 13.37 -3.16 4.25
C VAL A 116 13.22 -3.91 5.56
N THR A 117 13.65 -3.30 6.66
CA THR A 117 13.62 -3.93 7.99
C THR A 117 12.48 -3.42 8.85
N VAL A 118 11.93 -4.30 9.68
CA VAL A 118 10.96 -3.92 10.73
C VAL A 118 11.56 -2.88 11.69
N ASN A 119 10.90 -1.72 11.80
CA ASN A 119 11.27 -0.63 12.69
C ASN A 119 10.35 -0.54 13.91
N ARG A 120 10.46 -1.51 14.83
CA ARG A 120 9.76 -1.53 16.12
C ARG A 120 10.75 -1.84 17.25
N PRO A 121 11.41 -0.83 17.85
CA PRO A 121 12.51 -1.05 18.80
C PRO A 121 12.19 -2.04 19.94
N ASP A 122 10.96 -2.06 20.44
CA ASP A 122 10.53 -2.94 21.54
C ASP A 122 10.07 -4.34 21.09
N SER A 123 10.13 -4.64 19.79
CA SER A 123 9.67 -5.92 19.23
C SER A 123 10.83 -6.90 19.01
N ARG A 124 10.59 -8.19 19.26
CA ARG A 124 11.49 -9.30 18.84
C ARG A 124 11.80 -9.26 17.34
N ALA A 125 10.93 -8.68 16.54
CA ALA A 125 11.10 -8.58 15.10
C ALA A 125 11.94 -7.38 14.64
N HIS A 126 12.36 -6.47 15.54
CA HIS A 126 13.12 -5.28 15.16
C HIS A 126 14.38 -5.64 14.36
N GLY A 127 14.62 -4.91 13.26
CA GLY A 127 15.77 -5.11 12.40
C GLY A 127 15.67 -6.31 11.47
N MET A 128 14.59 -7.10 11.54
CA MET A 128 14.38 -8.21 10.60
C MET A 128 13.95 -7.66 9.24
N ASN A 129 14.66 -8.08 8.18
CA ASN A 129 14.21 -7.95 6.80
C ASN A 129 13.20 -9.06 6.45
N ALA A 130 12.73 -9.13 5.21
CA ALA A 130 11.69 -10.08 4.83
C ALA A 130 12.06 -11.55 5.08
N ALA A 131 13.31 -11.96 4.82
CA ALA A 131 13.75 -13.33 5.08
C ALA A 131 13.72 -13.67 6.57
N ALA A 132 14.37 -12.84 7.40
CA ALA A 132 14.42 -13.03 8.85
C ALA A 132 13.01 -12.94 9.48
N PHE A 133 12.15 -12.07 8.96
CA PHE A 133 10.77 -11.95 9.42
C PHE A 133 9.95 -13.20 9.06
N MET A 134 10.18 -13.83 7.91
CA MET A 134 9.55 -15.11 7.56
C MET A 134 9.93 -16.22 8.55
N ASP A 135 11.23 -16.36 8.85
CA ASP A 135 11.71 -17.33 9.84
C ASP A 135 11.09 -17.07 11.22
N PHE A 136 10.97 -15.80 11.60
CA PHE A 136 10.30 -15.40 12.84
C PHE A 136 8.81 -15.78 12.85
N LEU A 137 8.08 -15.60 11.75
CA LEU A 137 6.67 -16.00 11.66
C LEU A 137 6.49 -17.52 11.75
N LEU A 138 7.36 -18.30 11.10
CA LEU A 138 7.36 -19.76 11.20
C LEU A 138 7.60 -20.22 12.64
N LEU A 139 8.53 -19.58 13.36
CA LEU A 139 8.75 -19.86 14.77
C LEU A 139 7.53 -19.50 15.63
N LEU A 140 6.91 -18.34 15.39
CA LEU A 140 5.71 -17.91 16.13
C LEU A 140 4.53 -18.87 15.94
N ASP A 141 4.33 -19.38 14.73
CA ASP A 141 3.27 -20.34 14.43
C ASP A 141 3.45 -21.63 15.26
N VAL A 142 4.69 -22.10 15.41
CA VAL A 142 5.04 -23.23 16.29
C VAL A 142 4.82 -22.89 17.77
N GLU A 143 5.32 -21.74 18.24
CA GLU A 143 5.16 -21.27 19.63
C GLU A 143 3.67 -21.18 20.02
N ARG A 144 2.80 -20.83 19.07
CA ARG A 144 1.34 -20.68 19.28
C ARG A 144 0.55 -21.98 19.09
N ALA A 145 1.21 -23.09 18.77
CA ALA A 145 0.56 -24.34 18.36
C ALA A 145 -0.47 -24.15 17.22
N HIS A 146 -0.23 -23.17 16.34
CA HIS A 146 -1.08 -22.81 15.22
C HIS A 146 -0.22 -22.69 13.96
N VAL A 147 0.09 -23.84 13.38
CA VAL A 147 0.94 -23.93 12.18
C VAL A 147 0.13 -23.56 10.96
N LEU A 148 0.46 -22.42 10.35
CA LEU A 148 -0.09 -22.02 9.06
C LEU A 148 0.76 -22.61 7.93
N ASP A 149 0.11 -22.99 6.82
CA ASP A 149 0.83 -23.28 5.58
C ASP A 149 1.29 -21.96 4.95
N ARG A 150 2.58 -21.62 5.16
CA ARG A 150 3.22 -20.44 4.60
C ARG A 150 4.05 -20.74 3.35
N GLY A 151 3.96 -21.94 2.78
CA GLY A 151 4.86 -22.40 1.72
C GLY A 151 4.92 -21.46 0.51
N ALA A 152 3.76 -20.98 0.05
CA ALA A 152 3.67 -20.06 -1.08
C ALA A 152 4.34 -18.70 -0.80
N VAL A 153 4.20 -18.18 0.43
CA VAL A 153 4.85 -16.92 0.83
C VAL A 153 6.36 -17.13 0.98
N GLN A 154 6.79 -18.22 1.60
CA GLN A 154 8.20 -18.54 1.77
C GLN A 154 8.91 -18.67 0.41
N GLU A 155 8.30 -19.38 -0.55
CA GLU A 155 8.84 -19.53 -1.90
C GLU A 155 9.04 -18.17 -2.59
N LEU A 156 8.03 -17.29 -2.49
CA LEU A 156 8.10 -15.94 -3.04
C LEU A 156 9.25 -15.12 -2.46
N ILE A 157 9.44 -15.15 -1.14
CA ILE A 157 10.52 -14.41 -0.48
C ILE A 157 11.88 -15.00 -0.83
N VAL A 158 12.02 -16.32 -0.92
CA VAL A 158 13.26 -16.98 -1.36
C VAL A 158 13.60 -16.56 -2.80
N GLN A 159 12.63 -16.61 -3.71
CA GLN A 159 12.84 -16.19 -5.11
C GLN A 159 13.28 -14.74 -5.22
N ALA A 160 12.65 -13.83 -4.48
CA ALA A 160 12.97 -12.41 -4.51
C ALA A 160 14.35 -12.07 -3.91
N ASN A 161 14.85 -12.84 -2.95
CA ASN A 161 16.20 -12.64 -2.38
C ASN A 161 17.34 -13.10 -3.31
N HIS A 162 17.03 -13.80 -4.41
CA HIS A 162 18.01 -14.30 -5.37
C HIS A 162 18.06 -13.48 -6.67
N GLN A 163 17.27 -12.41 -6.78
CA GLN A 163 17.25 -11.47 -7.91
C GLN A 163 18.17 -10.28 -7.63
#